data_AF-A0A662H5H1-F1
#
_entry.id   AF-A0A662H5H1-F1
#
_cell.length_a   1.000
_cell.length_b   1.000
_cell.length_c   1.000
_cell.angle_alpha   90.00
_cell.angle_beta   90.00
_cell.angle_gamma   90.00
#
_symmetry.space_group_name_H-M   'P 1'
#
loop_
_entity.id
_entity.type
_entity.pdbx_description
1 polymer ?
#
loop_
_entity_poly.entity_id
_entity_poly.type
_entity_poly.pdbx_seq_one_letter_code
_entity_poly.pdbx_strand_id
1 'polypeptide(L)' 'MGKTGLWRFLKPVIELKKCKKCGLCWMYCPDIAVTFDEMGFPHINYDFCKGCGICANECPTGAIKMVREGL' A
#
# COMPACT_ATOMS: atom_id res chain seq x y z
N MET A 1 -12.95 -12.46 10.29
CA MET A 1 -12.28 -11.15 10.48
C MET A 1 -13.02 -10.12 9.64
N GLY A 2 -13.38 -8.95 10.18
CA GLY A 2 -14.13 -7.93 9.43
C GLY A 2 -13.24 -7.20 8.42
N LYS A 3 -13.76 -6.93 7.21
CA LYS A 3 -13.09 -6.07 6.22
C LYS A 3 -13.06 -4.62 6.73
N THR A 4 -11.92 -3.95 6.65
CA THR A 4 -11.70 -2.58 7.17
C THR A 4 -11.51 -1.53 6.06
N GLY A 5 -11.57 -1.94 4.79
CA GLY A 5 -11.32 -1.08 3.64
C GLY A 5 -12.23 0.14 3.52
N LEU A 6 -13.43 0.11 4.12
CA LEU A 6 -14.39 1.23 4.08
C LEU A 6 -13.99 2.41 4.99
N TRP A 7 -12.96 2.27 5.83
CA TRP A 7 -12.57 3.32 6.78
C TRP A 7 -11.71 4.43 6.16
N ARG A 8 -11.26 4.22 4.92
CA ARG A 8 -10.24 5.06 4.30
C ARG A 8 -10.85 6.22 3.53
N PHE A 9 -10.33 7.43 3.76
CA PHE A 9 -10.54 8.58 2.88
C PHE A 9 -9.47 8.69 1.79
N LEU A 10 -8.28 8.11 2.03
CA LEU A 10 -7.15 8.05 1.11
C LEU A 10 -6.72 6.59 0.90
N LYS A 11 -6.28 6.23 -0.31
CA LYS A 11 -5.65 4.94 -0.64
C LYS A 11 -4.21 5.13 -1.15
N PRO A 12 -3.28 4.23 -0.81
CA PRO A 12 -1.96 4.20 -1.43
C PRO A 12 -2.05 3.61 -2.85
N VAL A 13 -1.49 4.29 -3.84
CA VAL A 13 -1.33 3.81 -5.23
C VAL A 13 0.15 3.69 -5.54
N ILE A 14 0.55 2.55 -6.12
CA ILE A 14 1.95 2.19 -6.37
C ILE A 14 2.31 2.46 -7.83
N GLU A 15 3.29 3.33 -8.06
CA GLU A 15 3.94 3.54 -9.35
C GLU A 15 5.01 2.48 -9.58
N LEU A 16 4.65 1.35 -10.22
CA LEU A 16 5.54 0.19 -10.39
C LEU A 16 6.89 0.54 -11.05
N LYS A 17 6.92 1.53 -11.95
CA LYS A 17 8.15 2.01 -12.61
C LYS A 17 9.20 2.57 -11.63
N LYS A 18 8.78 3.08 -10.47
CA LYS A 18 9.67 3.61 -9.41
C LYS A 18 9.93 2.59 -8.30
N CYS A 19 9.19 1.48 -8.27
CA CYS A 19 9.30 0.47 -7.25
C CYS A 19 10.53 -0.41 -7.48
N LYS A 20 11.39 -0.53 -6.46
CA LYS A 20 12.59 -1.39 -6.48
C LYS A 20 12.41 -2.72 -5.74
N LYS A 21 11.16 -3.11 -5.42
CA LYS A 21 10.81 -4.38 -4.77
C LYS A 21 11.53 -4.63 -3.42
N CYS A 22 11.80 -3.56 -2.66
CA CYS A 22 12.54 -3.65 -1.40
C CYS A 22 11.75 -4.26 -0.22
N GLY A 23 10.42 -4.37 -0.34
CA GLY A 23 9.56 -4.97 0.69
C GLY A 23 9.27 -4.11 1.92
N LEU A 24 9.81 -2.90 2.04
CA LEU A 24 9.56 -2.03 3.21
C LEU A 24 8.08 -1.69 3.41
N CYS A 25 7.34 -1.45 2.33
CA CYS A 25 5.90 -1.20 2.40
C CYS A 25 5.10 -2.36 3.03
N TRP A 26 5.57 -3.59 2.87
CA TRP A 26 5.00 -4.77 3.52
C TRP A 26 5.43 -4.87 4.99
N MET A 27 6.74 -4.71 5.25
CA MET A 27 7.31 -4.79 6.60
C MET A 27 6.67 -3.79 7.57
N TYR A 28 6.41 -2.56 7.11
CA TYR A 28 5.83 -1.50 7.93
C TYR A 28 4.31 -1.44 7.90
N CYS A 29 3.61 -2.31 7.17
CA CYS A 29 2.15 -2.29 7.15
C CYS A 29 1.58 -2.90 8.44
N PRO A 30 0.93 -2.12 9.32
CA PRO A 30 0.42 -2.64 10.59
C PRO A 30 -0.77 -3.58 10.42
N ASP A 31 -1.48 -3.48 9.29
CA ASP A 31 -2.68 -4.25 8.99
C ASP A 31 -2.40 -5.45 8.06
N ILE A 32 -1.14 -5.72 7.71
CA ILE A 32 -0.73 -6.82 6.80
C ILE A 32 -1.54 -6.75 5.48
N ALA A 33 -1.76 -5.53 4.99
CA ALA A 33 -2.56 -5.25 3.81
C ALA A 33 -1.72 -5.16 2.52
N VAL A 34 -0.47 -5.63 2.55
CA VAL A 34 0.43 -5.66 1.39
C VAL A 34 0.76 -7.11 1.08
N THR A 35 0.70 -7.49 -0.19
CA THR A 35 1.15 -8.79 -0.71
C THR A 35 2.12 -8.55 -1.87
N PHE A 36 2.68 -9.61 -2.45
CA PHE A 36 3.55 -9.52 -3.63
C PHE A 36 2.99 -10.39 -4.75
N ASP A 37 3.16 -9.95 -5.99
CA ASP A 37 2.91 -10.76 -7.18
C ASP A 37 4.08 -11.73 -7.47
N GLU A 38 3.93 -12.56 -8.51
CA GLU A 38 4.97 -13.51 -8.94
C GLU A 38 6.27 -12.83 -9.39
N MET A 39 6.19 -11.56 -9.79
CA MET A 39 7.35 -10.75 -10.18
C MET A 39 7.99 -10.04 -8.98
N GLY A 40 7.44 -10.16 -7.77
CA GLY A 40 7.90 -9.50 -6.55
C GLY A 40 7.48 -8.03 -6.42
N PHE A 41 6.53 -7.55 -7.21
CA PHE A 41 5.95 -6.22 -7.01
C PHE A 41 4.89 -6.24 -5.90
N PRO A 42 4.87 -5.22 -5.02
CA PRO A 42 3.87 -5.13 -3.97
C PRO A 42 2.48 -4.80 -4.52
N HIS A 43 1.45 -5.43 -3.94
CA HIS A 43 0.03 -5.18 -4.16
C HIS A 43 -0.65 -4.81 -2.84
N ILE A 44 -1.56 -3.85 -2.88
CA ILE A 44 -2.34 -3.45 -1.70
C ILE A 44 -3.68 -4.18 -1.69
N ASN A 45 -3.97 -4.88 -0.60
CA ASN A 45 -5.29 -5.43 -0.35
C ASN A 45 -6.21 -4.34 0.22
N TYR A 46 -7.00 -3.72 -0.65
CA TYR A 46 -7.92 -2.65 -0.27
C TYR A 46 -9.12 -3.10 0.57
N ASP A 47 -9.37 -4.41 0.71
CA ASP A 47 -10.39 -4.90 1.65
C ASP A 47 -9.99 -4.67 3.11
N PHE A 48 -8.68 -4.56 3.38
CA PHE A 48 -8.13 -4.39 4.73
C PHE A 48 -7.32 -3.11 4.90
N CYS A 49 -6.80 -2.53 3.82
CA CYS A 49 -6.05 -1.27 3.89
C CYS A 49 -6.91 -0.13 4.46
N LYS A 50 -6.47 0.44 5.58
CA LYS A 50 -7.13 1.59 6.24
C LYS A 50 -6.69 2.95 5.70
N GLY A 51 -5.71 2.98 4.79
CA GLY A 51 -5.23 4.24 4.21
C GLY A 51 -4.33 5.08 5.12
N CYS A 52 -3.62 4.48 6.08
CA CYS A 52 -2.80 5.19 7.07
C CYS A 52 -1.58 5.94 6.49
N GLY A 53 -1.11 5.59 5.30
CA GLY A 53 -0.01 6.27 4.62
C GLY A 53 1.41 5.87 5.04
N ILE A 54 1.57 4.97 6.02
CA ILE A 54 2.91 4.52 6.48
C ILE A 54 3.74 3.96 5.31
N CYS A 55 3.15 3.11 4.47
CA CYS A 55 3.85 2.55 3.30
C CYS A 55 4.35 3.63 2.33
N ALA A 56 3.65 4.76 2.21
CA ALA A 56 4.07 5.88 1.38
C ALA A 56 5.22 6.67 2.02
N ASN A 57 5.17 6.88 3.34
CA ASN A 57 6.24 7.53 4.10
C ASN A 57 7.55 6.73 4.06
N GLU A 58 7.45 5.42 4.27
CA GLU A 58 8.61 4.52 4.34
C GLU A 58 9.14 4.11 2.96
N CYS A 59 8.52 4.55 1.86
CA CYS A 59 8.98 4.20 0.52
C CYS A 59 10.20 5.04 0.13
N PRO A 60 11.42 4.47 0.06
CA PRO A 60 12.65 5.25 -0.16
C PRO A 60 12.73 5.82 -1.59
N THR A 61 11.96 5.26 -2.53
CA THR A 61 11.90 5.74 -3.92
C THR A 61 10.70 6.64 -4.19
N GLY A 62 9.86 6.90 -3.19
CA GLY A 62 8.62 7.67 -3.36
C GLY A 62 7.65 7.05 -4.37
N ALA A 63 7.70 5.73 -4.56
CA ALA A 63 6.89 4.99 -5.53
C ALA A 63 5.42 4.83 -5.10
N ILE A 64 5.06 5.22 -3.88
CA ILE A 64 3.70 5.08 -3.36
C ILE A 64 3.14 6.48 -3.10
N LYS A 65 1.96 6.77 -3.66
CA LYS A 65 1.25 8.04 -3.49
C LYS A 65 -0.08 7.82 -2.79
N MET A 66 -0.42 8.69 -1.85
CA MET A 66 -1.75 8.70 -1.25
C MET A 66 -2.69 9.51 -2.14
N VAL A 67 -3.78 8.89 -2.58
CA VAL A 67 -4.81 9.53 -3.41
C VAL A 67 -6.17 9.38 -2.72
N ARG A 68 -7.12 10.27 -3.04
CA ARG A 68 -8.45 10.23 -2.44
C ARG A 68 -9.23 8.99 -2.91
N GLU A 69 -9.95 8.39 -1.97
CA GLU A 69 -10.78 7.22 -2.22
C GLU A 69 -11.97 7.58 -3.13
N GLY A 70 -12.30 6.68 -4.06
CA GLY A 70 -13.39 6.90 -5.04
C GLY A 70 -13.05 7.81 -6.23
N LEU A 71 -11.78 8.24 -6.36
CA LEU A 71 -11.21 8.82 -7.58
C LEU A 71 -10.33 7.80 -8.32
#